data_AF-A0A968I5N2-F1
#
_entry.id   AF-A0A968I5N2-F1
#
_cell.length_a   1.000
_cell.length_b   1.000
_cell.length_c   1.000
_cell.angle_alpha   90.00
_cell.angle_beta   90.00
_cell.angle_gamma   90.00
#
_symmetry.space_group_name_H-M   'P 1'
#
loop_
_entity.id
_entity.type
_entity.pdbx_description
1 polymer ?
#
loop_
_entity_poly.entity_id
_entity_poly.type
_entity_poly.pdbx_seq_one_letter_code
_entity_poly.pdbx_strand_id
1 'polypeptide(L)'
;MTFTKLDSSLAPAGKHLIYLWGQYYPFVRSDGRVWDADTELEEGAKLEEVLYRYAPNMRGAIDARFTQSPLDIQNRIGLRQGNVMHLEMSLDQMFTLRPLPELSAYRTPIPGLYLCGASTHPGGGVFAASGRSAALTAMHDLEGGLYGKARKWLEGALSSSARG
;
A
#
# COMPACT_ATOMS: atom_id res chain seq x y z
N MET A 1 -1.18 0.01 -12.10
CA MET A 1 -0.42 0.17 -13.36
C MET A 1 -1.35 -0.22 -14.49
N THR A 2 -1.64 0.69 -15.42
CA THR A 2 -2.56 0.43 -16.56
C THR A 2 -1.77 0.55 -17.85
N PHE A 3 -2.01 -0.34 -18.82
CA PHE A 3 -1.24 -0.36 -20.06
C PHE A 3 -1.92 0.46 -21.17
N THR A 4 -1.12 1.15 -22.00
CA THR A 4 -1.63 1.92 -23.16
C THR A 4 -2.42 1.08 -24.17
N LYS A 5 -2.22 -0.24 -24.15
CA LYS A 5 -3.01 -1.17 -24.98
C LYS A 5 -4.48 -1.25 -24.53
N LEU A 6 -4.75 -1.05 -23.24
CA LEU A 6 -6.09 -1.05 -22.66
C LEU A 6 -6.68 0.37 -22.62
N ASP A 7 -5.84 1.38 -22.38
CA ASP A 7 -6.26 2.78 -22.31
C ASP A 7 -5.27 3.66 -23.07
N SER A 8 -5.66 4.06 -24.30
CA SER A 8 -4.83 4.89 -25.17
C SER A 8 -4.69 6.33 -24.69
N SER A 9 -5.46 6.78 -23.70
CA SER A 9 -5.35 8.14 -23.15
C SER A 9 -4.09 8.33 -22.29
N LEU A 10 -3.44 7.24 -21.88
CA LEU A 10 -2.26 7.26 -21.02
C LEU A 10 -0.97 7.75 -21.71
N ALA A 11 -0.98 7.85 -23.04
CA ALA A 11 0.16 8.35 -23.82
C ALA A 11 -0.32 9.09 -25.07
N PRO A 12 0.50 10.00 -25.64
CA PRO A 12 0.23 10.58 -26.95
C PRO A 12 0.07 9.52 -28.05
N ALA A 13 -0.60 9.89 -29.15
CA ALA A 13 -0.77 9.00 -30.29
C ALA A 13 0.58 8.46 -30.81
N GLY A 14 0.66 7.15 -31.03
CA GLY A 14 1.88 6.48 -31.48
C GLY A 14 2.95 6.26 -30.40
N LYS A 15 2.67 6.59 -29.14
CA LYS A 15 3.57 6.36 -27.99
C LYS A 15 2.97 5.34 -27.02
N HIS A 16 3.83 4.71 -26.24
CA HIS A 16 3.45 3.68 -25.27
C HIS A 16 4.08 3.95 -23.90
N LEU A 17 3.30 3.75 -22.85
CA LEU A 17 3.77 3.73 -21.47
C LEU A 17 4.14 2.30 -21.08
N ILE A 18 5.33 2.14 -20.51
CA ILE A 18 5.86 0.88 -20.00
C ILE A 18 6.24 1.08 -18.54
N TYR A 19 5.86 0.13 -17.68
CA TYR A 19 6.29 0.09 -16.28
C TYR A 19 7.32 -1.02 -16.13
N LEU A 20 8.52 -0.65 -15.67
CA LEU A 20 9.54 -1.60 -15.25
C LEU A 20 9.58 -1.59 -13.73
N TRP A 21 9.44 -2.77 -13.12
CA TRP A 21 9.43 -2.94 -11.67
C TRP A 21 10.55 -3.89 -11.26
N GLY A 22 11.52 -3.38 -10.50
CA GLY A 22 12.51 -4.22 -9.81
C GLY A 22 12.11 -4.42 -8.35
N GLN A 23 12.21 -5.65 -7.87
CA GLN A 23 12.00 -5.99 -6.46
C GLN A 23 13.33 -6.04 -5.72
N TYR A 24 13.25 -5.84 -4.39
CA TYR A 24 14.35 -5.94 -3.43
C TYR A 24 15.43 -4.85 -3.57
N TYR A 25 15.01 -3.59 -3.48
CA TYR A 25 15.93 -2.47 -3.31
C TYR A 25 16.07 -2.11 -1.83
N PRO A 26 17.28 -2.17 -1.25
CA PRO A 26 17.49 -1.73 0.12
C PRO A 26 17.38 -0.19 0.18
N PHE A 27 16.80 0.31 1.26
CA PHE A 27 16.71 1.76 1.47
C PHE A 27 18.10 2.41 1.61
N VAL A 28 19.01 1.72 2.31
CA VAL A 28 20.43 2.05 2.31
C VAL A 28 21.09 1.22 1.22
N ARG A 29 21.68 1.88 0.22
CA ARG A 29 22.32 1.19 -0.89
C ARG A 29 23.53 0.38 -0.40
N SER A 30 23.82 -0.73 -1.08
CA SER A 30 24.96 -1.59 -0.74
C SER A 30 26.33 -0.91 -0.94
N ASP A 31 26.37 0.11 -1.79
CA ASP A 31 27.54 0.97 -2.02
C ASP A 31 27.64 2.14 -1.01
N GLY A 32 26.73 2.21 -0.04
CA GLY A 32 26.69 3.25 1.00
C GLY A 32 26.17 4.61 0.53
N ARG A 33 25.84 4.78 -0.76
CA ARG A 33 25.28 6.03 -1.29
C ARG A 33 23.82 6.21 -0.89
N VAL A 34 23.39 7.47 -0.83
CA VAL A 34 21.97 7.82 -0.65
C VAL A 34 21.29 7.81 -2.01
N TRP A 35 20.00 7.52 -2.04
CA TRP A 35 19.18 7.70 -3.24
C TRP A 35 19.08 9.18 -3.60
N ASP A 36 19.30 9.48 -4.86
CA ASP A 36 19.24 10.81 -5.48
C ASP A 36 19.01 10.64 -7.00
N ALA A 37 18.96 11.75 -7.74
CA ALA A 37 18.69 11.72 -9.17
C ALA A 37 19.73 10.89 -9.95
N ASP A 38 21.01 10.95 -9.58
CA ASP A 38 22.07 10.23 -10.29
C ASP A 38 21.98 8.72 -10.03
N THR A 39 21.83 8.31 -8.77
CA THR A 39 21.66 6.89 -8.42
C THR A 39 20.35 6.31 -8.96
N GLU A 40 19.29 7.10 -9.07
CA GLU A 40 18.03 6.72 -9.74
C GLU A 40 18.22 6.50 -11.24
N LEU A 41 19.00 7.35 -11.92
CA LEU A 41 19.34 7.16 -13.32
C LEU A 41 20.17 5.90 -13.53
N GLU A 42 21.17 5.66 -12.68
CA GLU A 42 22.00 4.45 -12.70
C GLU A 42 21.17 3.17 -12.55
N GLU A 43 20.28 3.09 -11.56
CA GLU A 43 19.45 1.90 -11.36
C GLU A 43 18.39 1.74 -12.46
N GLY A 44 17.79 2.83 -12.93
CA GLY A 44 16.86 2.81 -14.06
C GLY A 44 17.52 2.23 -15.31
N ALA A 45 18.77 2.62 -15.60
CA ALA A 45 19.53 2.07 -16.72
C ALA A 45 19.76 0.55 -16.58
N LYS A 46 19.97 0.02 -15.37
CA LYS A 46 20.09 -1.44 -15.16
C LYS A 46 18.80 -2.18 -15.49
N LEU A 47 17.64 -1.64 -15.11
CA LEU A 47 16.33 -2.21 -15.45
C LEU A 47 16.07 -2.16 -16.96
N GLU A 48 16.47 -1.08 -17.62
CA GLU A 48 16.40 -0.95 -19.08
C GLU A 48 17.30 -1.97 -19.80
N GLU A 49 18.50 -2.25 -19.31
CA GLU A 49 19.36 -3.28 -19.90
C GLU A 49 18.73 -4.68 -19.81
N VAL A 50 17.97 -4.96 -18.75
CA VAL A 50 17.14 -6.18 -18.68
C VAL A 50 16.03 -6.14 -19.72
N LEU A 51 15.32 -5.01 -19.88
CA LEU A 51 14.32 -4.85 -20.93
C LEU A 51 14.92 -5.10 -22.32
N TYR A 52 16.07 -4.50 -22.65
CA TYR A 52 16.71 -4.63 -23.96
C TYR A 52 17.16 -6.05 -24.27
N ARG A 53 17.42 -6.89 -23.26
CA ARG A 53 17.69 -8.31 -23.47
C ARG A 53 16.48 -9.05 -24.07
N TYR A 54 15.27 -8.68 -23.66
CA TYR A 54 14.02 -9.33 -24.09
C TYR A 54 13.31 -8.58 -25.23
N ALA A 55 13.56 -7.27 -25.38
CA ALA A 55 13.03 -6.43 -26.43
C ALA A 55 14.14 -5.52 -27.00
N PRO A 56 15.08 -6.06 -27.82
CA PRO A 56 16.24 -5.33 -28.31
C PRO A 56 15.90 -4.08 -29.13
N ASN A 57 14.76 -4.12 -29.83
CA ASN A 57 14.23 -3.00 -30.60
C ASN A 57 13.82 -1.78 -29.75
N MET A 58 13.77 -1.93 -28.41
CA MET A 58 13.51 -0.82 -27.51
C MET A 58 14.73 0.08 -27.29
N ARG A 59 15.94 -0.36 -27.69
CA ARG A 59 17.15 0.45 -27.53
C ARG A 59 17.05 1.69 -28.43
N GLY A 60 17.14 2.87 -27.81
CA GLY A 60 16.96 4.16 -28.49
C GLY A 60 15.49 4.55 -28.74
N ALA A 61 14.52 3.77 -28.26
CA ALA A 61 13.08 4.05 -28.43
C ALA A 61 12.43 4.72 -27.20
N ILE A 62 13.18 4.93 -26.11
CA ILE A 62 12.69 5.56 -24.88
C ILE A 62 12.83 7.07 -24.99
N ASP A 63 11.72 7.79 -25.17
CA ASP A 63 11.72 9.25 -25.27
C ASP A 63 11.91 9.94 -23.90
N ALA A 64 11.35 9.35 -22.84
CA ALA A 64 11.35 9.90 -21.49
C ALA A 64 11.36 8.79 -20.45
N ARG A 65 11.96 9.06 -19.29
CA ARG A 65 12.03 8.16 -18.16
C ARG A 65 11.66 8.87 -16.87
N PHE A 66 11.04 8.14 -15.96
CA PHE A 66 10.87 8.52 -14.57
C PHE A 66 11.21 7.31 -13.71
N THR A 67 12.25 7.42 -12.90
CA THR A 67 12.64 6.39 -11.93
C THR A 67 12.12 6.80 -10.56
N GLN A 68 11.55 5.84 -9.83
CA GLN A 68 11.09 6.03 -8.46
C GLN A 68 11.92 5.16 -7.51
N SER A 69 12.74 5.79 -6.67
CA SER A 69 13.53 5.10 -5.64
C SER A 69 12.74 4.87 -4.34
N PRO A 70 13.24 4.02 -3.41
CA PRO A 70 12.70 3.93 -2.06
C PRO A 70 12.63 5.28 -1.32
N LEU A 71 13.58 6.19 -1.57
CA LEU A 71 13.56 7.54 -0.98
C LEU A 71 12.47 8.42 -1.61
N ASP A 72 12.30 8.38 -2.93
CA ASP A 72 11.21 9.09 -3.63
C ASP A 72 9.85 8.66 -3.07
N ILE A 73 9.63 7.35 -2.92
CA ILE A 73 8.40 6.78 -2.35
C ILE A 73 8.17 7.32 -0.92
N GLN A 74 9.20 7.30 -0.08
CA GLN A 74 9.09 7.80 1.29
C GLN A 74 8.73 9.29 1.31
N ASN A 75 9.41 10.11 0.50
CA ASN A 75 9.22 11.56 0.52
C ASN A 75 7.88 12.00 -0.07
N ARG A 76 7.38 11.30 -1.10
CA ARG A 76 6.16 11.70 -1.81
C ARG A 76 4.87 11.24 -1.14
N ILE A 77 4.87 10.02 -0.61
CA ILE A 77 3.65 9.40 -0.08
C ILE A 77 3.79 8.91 1.37
N GLY A 78 4.91 9.21 2.04
CA GLY A 78 5.09 8.94 3.47
C GLY A 78 5.31 7.45 3.81
N LEU A 79 5.54 6.60 2.81
CA LEU A 79 5.83 5.19 3.06
C LEU A 79 7.25 5.04 3.57
N ARG A 80 7.39 4.75 4.86
CA ARG A 80 8.68 4.59 5.52
C ARG A 80 9.56 3.59 4.75
N GLN A 81 10.75 4.03 4.38
CA GLN A 81 11.74 3.30 3.62
C GLN A 81 11.26 2.74 2.26
N GLY A 82 10.16 3.27 1.73
CA GLY A 82 9.62 2.86 0.44
C GLY A 82 8.94 1.48 0.43
N ASN A 83 8.67 0.87 1.58
CA ASN A 83 8.05 -0.46 1.62
C ASN A 83 6.54 -0.37 1.31
N VAL A 84 6.16 -0.73 0.08
CA VAL A 84 4.77 -0.76 -0.39
C VAL A 84 3.89 -1.80 0.31
N MET A 85 4.50 -2.79 0.95
CA MET A 85 3.80 -3.76 1.80
C MET A 85 3.65 -3.26 3.24
N HIS A 86 4.26 -2.12 3.60
CA HIS A 86 4.39 -1.54 4.95
C HIS A 86 5.25 -2.36 5.94
N LEU A 87 5.11 -3.68 5.94
CA LEU A 87 5.90 -4.63 6.72
C LEU A 87 6.46 -5.71 5.79
N GLU A 88 7.50 -6.41 6.25
CA GLU A 88 8.15 -7.48 5.50
C GLU A 88 7.16 -8.61 5.17
N MET A 89 7.47 -9.38 4.13
CA MET A 89 6.70 -10.57 3.74
C MET A 89 7.39 -11.85 4.24
N SER A 90 7.97 -11.79 5.43
CA SER A 90 8.56 -12.93 6.13
C SER A 90 7.49 -13.69 6.92
N LEU A 91 7.74 -14.97 7.23
CA LEU A 91 6.76 -15.81 7.92
C LEU A 91 6.32 -15.24 9.28
N ASP A 92 7.23 -14.59 9.99
CA ASP A 92 7.00 -13.93 11.27
C ASP A 92 6.24 -12.59 11.16
N GLN A 93 6.05 -12.06 9.94
CA GLN A 93 5.29 -10.83 9.67
C GLN A 93 4.09 -11.07 8.73
N MET A 94 3.62 -12.31 8.65
CA MET A 94 2.49 -12.71 7.82
C MET A 94 1.34 -13.31 8.64
N PHE A 95 0.18 -13.44 7.99
CA PHE A 95 -1.02 -14.03 8.60
C PHE A 95 -1.42 -13.35 9.92
N THR A 96 -1.68 -14.14 10.96
CA THR A 96 -2.05 -13.67 12.29
C THR A 96 -0.91 -12.98 13.03
N LEU A 97 0.31 -12.99 12.50
CA LEU A 97 1.46 -12.27 13.06
C LEU A 97 1.58 -10.84 12.49
N ARG A 98 0.70 -10.46 11.55
CA ARG A 98 0.71 -9.14 10.89
C ARG A 98 -0.40 -8.21 11.41
N PRO A 99 -0.10 -6.99 11.91
CA PRO A 99 1.24 -6.40 12.10
C PRO A 99 1.97 -6.91 13.34
N LEU A 100 1.19 -7.25 14.37
CA LEU A 100 1.60 -7.90 15.62
C LEU A 100 0.45 -8.85 16.01
N PRO A 101 0.70 -9.95 16.72
CA PRO A 101 -0.35 -10.87 17.14
C PRO A 101 -1.52 -10.18 17.85
N GLU A 102 -1.24 -9.21 18.71
CA GLU A 102 -2.22 -8.45 19.51
C GLU A 102 -3.11 -7.54 18.66
N LEU A 103 -2.65 -7.17 17.47
CA LEU A 103 -3.30 -6.23 16.54
C LEU A 103 -3.83 -6.90 15.28
N SER A 104 -3.60 -8.21 15.14
CA SER A 104 -3.92 -9.00 13.94
C SER A 104 -5.42 -9.11 13.65
N ALA A 105 -6.25 -8.90 14.68
CA ALA A 105 -7.71 -8.90 14.59
C ALA A 105 -8.30 -7.51 14.30
N TYR A 106 -7.52 -6.59 13.69
CA TYR A 106 -7.91 -5.25 13.26
C TYR A 106 -8.29 -4.26 14.38
N ARG A 107 -8.42 -4.71 15.64
CA ARG A 107 -8.69 -3.83 16.79
C ARG A 107 -7.40 -3.23 17.33
N THR A 108 -7.49 -2.00 17.81
CA THR A 108 -6.42 -1.37 18.59
C THR A 108 -6.76 -1.36 20.08
N PRO A 109 -5.80 -1.08 20.97
CA PRO A 109 -6.07 -0.82 22.39
C PRO A 109 -6.97 0.40 22.64
N ILE A 110 -7.15 1.28 21.65
CA ILE A 110 -8.02 2.44 21.74
C ILE A 110 -9.43 2.04 21.26
N PRO A 111 -10.45 2.08 22.14
CA PRO A 111 -11.81 1.71 21.75
C PRO A 111 -12.33 2.55 20.58
N GLY A 112 -12.93 1.89 19.59
CA GLY A 112 -13.46 2.54 18.39
C GLY A 112 -12.42 2.87 17.31
N LEU A 113 -11.14 2.56 17.53
CA LEU A 113 -10.07 2.70 16.54
C LEU A 113 -9.65 1.33 15.99
N TYR A 114 -9.64 1.21 14.67
CA TYR A 114 -9.34 -0.02 13.93
C TYR A 114 -8.19 0.17 12.95
N LEU A 115 -7.39 -0.88 12.75
CA LEU A 115 -6.31 -0.93 11.78
C LEU A 115 -6.81 -1.51 10.46
N CYS A 116 -6.29 -0.98 9.35
CA CYS A 116 -6.49 -1.52 8.02
C CYS A 116 -5.29 -1.18 7.12
N GLY A 117 -5.32 -1.70 5.89
CA GLY A 117 -4.30 -1.47 4.87
C GLY A 117 -3.25 -2.57 4.80
N ALA A 118 -2.17 -2.29 4.07
CA ALA A 118 -1.12 -3.27 3.76
C ALA A 118 -0.38 -3.82 5.01
N SER A 119 -0.43 -3.09 6.13
CA SER A 119 0.15 -3.49 7.41
C SER A 119 -0.65 -4.58 8.13
N THR A 120 -1.84 -4.96 7.68
CA THR A 120 -2.65 -6.01 8.33
C THR A 120 -2.78 -7.22 7.43
N HIS A 121 -3.20 -8.36 7.98
CA HIS A 121 -3.66 -9.48 7.16
C HIS A 121 -4.73 -9.00 6.15
N PRO A 122 -4.80 -9.55 4.92
CA PRO A 122 -3.93 -10.55 4.28
C PRO A 122 -2.55 -10.08 3.79
N GLY A 123 -2.22 -8.80 3.93
CA GLY A 123 -0.95 -8.23 3.49
C GLY A 123 -1.16 -7.08 2.51
N GLY A 124 -0.06 -6.63 1.90
CA GLY A 124 -0.09 -5.56 0.92
C GLY A 124 -0.72 -5.95 -0.42
N GLY A 125 -1.02 -4.94 -1.22
CA GLY A 125 -1.77 -5.06 -2.48
C GLY A 125 -3.12 -4.34 -2.42
N VAL A 126 -3.74 -4.16 -3.59
CA VAL A 126 -4.98 -3.37 -3.75
C VAL A 126 -6.13 -4.30 -4.12
N PHE A 127 -6.63 -5.07 -3.15
CA PHE A 127 -7.74 -6.02 -3.34
C PHE A 127 -8.80 -5.97 -2.24
N ALA A 128 -8.81 -4.86 -1.47
CA ALA A 128 -9.83 -4.49 -0.48
C ALA A 128 -10.07 -5.45 0.71
N ALA A 129 -9.40 -6.61 0.78
CA ALA A 129 -9.68 -7.62 1.81
C ALA A 129 -9.42 -7.14 3.24
N SER A 130 -8.31 -6.44 3.48
CA SER A 130 -8.00 -5.84 4.79
C SER A 130 -9.08 -4.81 5.19
N GLY A 131 -9.38 -3.86 4.29
CA GLY A 131 -10.41 -2.84 4.53
C GLY A 131 -11.78 -3.44 4.82
N ARG A 132 -12.19 -4.47 4.05
CA ARG A 132 -13.43 -5.21 4.30
C ARG A 132 -13.45 -5.85 5.68
N SER A 133 -12.36 -6.50 6.08
CA SER A 133 -12.27 -7.22 7.36
C SER A 133 -12.27 -6.26 8.55
N ALA A 134 -11.56 -5.14 8.45
CA ALA A 134 -11.58 -4.08 9.44
C ALA A 134 -13.00 -3.48 9.58
N ALA A 135 -13.69 -3.21 8.47
CA ALA A 135 -15.05 -2.68 8.47
C ALA A 135 -16.06 -3.63 9.14
N LEU A 136 -16.01 -4.93 8.81
CA LEU A 136 -16.86 -5.95 9.46
C LEU A 136 -16.59 -6.02 10.97
N THR A 137 -15.32 -5.91 11.36
CA THR A 137 -14.91 -5.90 12.77
C THR A 137 -15.48 -4.69 13.51
N ALA A 138 -15.41 -3.50 12.88
CA ALA A 138 -15.99 -2.29 13.44
C ALA A 138 -17.52 -2.37 13.55
N MET A 139 -18.21 -2.85 12.52
CA MET A 139 -19.67 -3.01 12.54
C MET A 139 -20.12 -3.97 13.66
N HIS A 140 -19.44 -5.10 13.82
CA HIS A 140 -19.73 -6.05 14.88
C HIS A 140 -19.65 -5.40 16.28
N ASP A 141 -18.63 -4.58 16.53
CA ASP A 141 -18.46 -3.92 17.83
C ASP A 141 -19.49 -2.80 18.05
N LEU A 142 -19.90 -2.10 16.98
CA LEU A 142 -20.97 -1.10 17.02
C LEU A 142 -22.34 -1.73 17.29
N GLU A 143 -22.58 -2.95 16.81
CA GLU A 143 -23.87 -3.62 16.96
C GLU A 143 -23.99 -4.39 18.28
N GLY A 144 -22.91 -5.07 18.70
CA GLY A 144 -22.89 -6.02 19.82
C GLY A 144 -21.99 -5.65 21.01
N GLY A 145 -21.09 -4.66 20.87
CA GLY A 145 -20.13 -4.27 21.89
C GLY A 145 -20.75 -3.44 23.03
N LEU A 146 -19.97 -3.22 24.10
CA LEU A 146 -20.39 -2.41 25.25
C LEU A 146 -20.80 -1.00 24.83
N TYR A 147 -20.07 -0.42 23.87
CA TYR A 147 -20.39 0.87 23.25
C TYR A 147 -21.71 0.82 22.49
N GLY A 148 -21.93 -0.20 21.65
CA GLY A 148 -23.20 -0.39 20.94
C GLY A 148 -24.39 -0.53 21.88
N LYS A 149 -24.22 -1.29 22.97
CA LYS A 149 -25.24 -1.47 24.02
C LYS A 149 -25.49 -0.17 24.79
N ALA A 150 -24.44 0.55 25.19
CA ALA A 150 -24.56 1.82 25.88
C ALA A 150 -25.20 2.90 25.00
N ARG A 151 -24.84 2.98 23.72
CA ARG A 151 -25.45 3.89 22.73
C ARG A 151 -26.93 3.59 22.55
N LYS A 152 -27.30 2.33 22.30
CA LYS A 152 -28.71 1.90 22.17
C LYS A 152 -29.52 2.20 23.44
N TRP A 153 -28.93 2.01 24.62
CA TRP A 153 -29.57 2.34 25.89
C TRP A 153 -29.78 3.85 26.05
N LEU A 154 -28.77 4.67 25.75
CA LEU A 154 -28.86 6.14 25.80
C LEU A 154 -29.89 6.70 24.80
N GLU A 155 -29.89 6.20 23.56
CA GLU A 155 -30.88 6.57 22.54
C GLU A 155 -32.31 6.18 22.97
N GLY A 156 -32.48 5.00 23.57
CA GLY A 156 -33.74 4.56 24.16
C GLY A 156 -34.22 5.49 25.27
N ALA A 157 -33.34 5.84 26.22
CA ALA A 157 -33.65 6.74 27.34
C ALA A 157 -34.09 8.13 26.86
N LEU A 158 -33.37 8.74 25.91
CA LEU A 158 -33.69 10.06 25.37
C LEU A 158 -35.01 10.07 24.55
N SER A 159 -35.31 8.98 23.83
CA SER A 159 -36.58 8.86 23.10
C SER A 159 -37.81 8.64 24.00
N SER A 160 -37.59 8.25 25.25
CA SER A 160 -38.65 8.03 26.26
C SER A 160 -38.99 9.30 27.03
N SER A 161 -38.03 10.20 27.26
CA SER A 161 -38.28 11.49 27.93
C SER A 161 -38.94 12.53 27.04
N ALA A 162 -38.83 12.42 25.71
CA ALA A 162 -39.47 13.33 24.75
C ALA A 162 -40.96 13.01 24.47
N ARG A 163 -41.50 11.95 25.08
CA ARG A 163 -42.91 11.50 24.93
C ARG A 163 -43.74 11.67 26.22
N GLY A 164 -43.18 12.36 27.22
CA GLY A 164 -43.84 12.70 28.49
C GLY A 164 -44.26 14.15 28.56
#